data_AF-A0A7C5P0L4-F1
#
_entry.id   AF-A0A7C5P0L4-F1
#
_cell.length_a   1.000
_cell.length_b   1.000
_cell.length_c   1.000
_cell.angle_alpha   90.00
_cell.angle_beta   90.00
_cell.angle_gamma   90.00
#
_symmetry.space_group_name_H-M   'P 1'
#
loop_
_entity.id
_entity.type
_entity.pdbx_description
1 polymer ?
#
loop_
_entity_poly.entity_id
_entity_poly.type
_entity_poly.pdbx_seq_one_letter_code
_entity_poly.pdbx_strand_id
1 'polypeptide(L)'
;MLLRFLGAWQCRGRFVRLAGMEPTAAQLIVQMVSPAVMISACGLMLLTLSNKYARVVDRIRAFAAEARQLHERPAPLAPGDAARMRVLDLQIPDLFRRGKLLRNAVLFYYAAVGLFVVCSFSVALVRLGLPVWVPVILFCAGMASVLAATILAWQETLFSFRLIKLEVPGNADQV
;
A
#
# COMPACT_ATOMS: atom_id res chain seq x y z
N MET A 1 26.87 38.66 -22.18
CA MET A 1 26.48 37.82 -21.02
C MET A 1 25.78 36.51 -21.42
N LEU A 2 25.98 35.98 -22.63
CA LEU A 2 25.26 34.79 -23.16
C LEU A 2 26.18 33.66 -23.69
N LEU A 3 27.50 33.77 -23.54
CA LEU A 3 28.47 32.79 -24.07
C LEU A 3 29.11 31.87 -22.99
N ARG A 4 28.68 31.95 -21.72
CA ARG A 4 29.23 31.11 -20.62
C ARG A 4 28.46 29.80 -20.39
N PHE A 5 27.36 29.55 -21.10
CA PHE A 5 26.52 28.35 -20.86
C PHE A 5 26.91 27.10 -21.67
N LEU A 6 27.75 27.23 -22.70
CA LEU A 6 28.18 26.08 -23.51
C LEU A 6 29.33 25.27 -22.89
N GLY A 7 30.10 25.84 -21.96
CA GLY A 7 31.19 25.14 -21.28
C GLY A 7 30.75 24.06 -20.28
N ALA A 8 29.49 24.07 -19.82
CA ALA A 8 28.97 23.12 -18.83
C ALA A 8 28.54 21.77 -19.43
N TRP A 9 28.28 21.71 -20.74
CA TRP A 9 27.88 20.46 -21.39
C TRP A 9 29.07 19.53 -21.69
N GLN A 10 30.29 20.07 -21.76
CA GLN A 10 31.48 19.30 -22.14
C GLN A 10 32.04 18.44 -20.99
N CYS A 11 31.66 18.71 -19.73
CA CYS A 11 32.00 17.87 -18.58
C CYS A 11 31.08 16.65 -18.41
N ARG A 12 29.91 16.61 -19.06
CA ARG A 12 28.97 15.49 -18.93
C ARG A 12 29.43 14.23 -19.67
N GLY A 13 30.30 14.38 -20.68
CA GLY A 13 30.88 13.27 -21.45
C GLY A 13 32.08 12.56 -20.80
N ARG A 14 32.70 13.15 -19.77
CA ARG A 14 33.86 12.55 -19.07
C ARG A 14 33.43 11.48 -18.05
N PHE A 15 32.16 11.45 -17.67
CA PHE A 15 31.61 10.48 -16.72
C PHE A 15 31.46 9.06 -17.30
N VAL A 16 31.34 8.93 -18.63
CA VAL A 16 31.13 7.64 -19.30
C VAL A 16 32.45 6.87 -19.52
N ARG A 17 33.60 7.55 -19.45
CA ARG A 17 34.93 6.97 -19.77
C ARG A 17 35.68 6.31 -18.60
N LEU A 18 35.07 6.21 -17.41
CA LEU A 18 35.63 5.47 -16.27
C LEU A 18 35.08 4.03 -16.15
N ALA A 19 34.50 3.50 -17.23
CA ALA A 19 33.96 2.14 -17.33
C ALA A 19 35.07 1.08 -17.60
N GLY A 20 36.19 1.19 -16.89
CA GLY A 20 37.29 0.23 -16.93
C GLY A 20 37.95 0.01 -15.56
N MET A 21 37.40 0.58 -14.49
CA MET A 21 37.81 0.24 -13.13
C MET A 21 36.89 -0.86 -12.60
N GLU A 22 37.48 -1.89 -11.98
CA GLU A 22 36.78 -2.80 -11.09
C GLU A 22 35.77 -2.01 -10.24
N PRO A 23 34.51 -2.46 -10.12
CA PRO A 23 33.49 -1.69 -9.44
C PRO A 23 33.92 -1.40 -8.01
N THR A 24 34.22 -0.12 -7.76
CA THR A 24 34.65 0.37 -6.45
C THR A 24 33.53 0.09 -5.45
N ALA A 25 33.84 -0.14 -4.17
CA ALA A 25 32.83 -0.44 -3.16
C ALA A 25 31.65 0.55 -3.16
N ALA A 26 31.91 1.82 -3.50
CA ALA A 26 30.89 2.85 -3.68
C ALA A 26 29.86 2.53 -4.77
N GLN A 27 30.27 2.03 -5.93
CA GLN A 27 29.34 1.70 -7.03
C GLN A 27 28.40 0.55 -6.66
N LEU A 28 28.92 -0.44 -5.93
CA LEU A 28 28.12 -1.56 -5.44
C LEU A 28 27.04 -1.07 -4.46
N ILE A 29 27.41 -0.22 -3.50
CA ILE A 29 26.47 0.37 -2.55
C ILE A 29 25.36 1.13 -3.30
N VAL A 30 25.69 1.90 -4.32
CA VAL A 30 24.70 2.64 -5.13
C VAL A 30 23.73 1.68 -5.84
N GLN A 31 24.20 0.55 -6.37
CA GLN A 31 23.34 -0.46 -6.97
C GLN A 31 22.40 -1.12 -5.94
N MET A 32 22.90 -1.36 -4.73
CA MET A 32 22.12 -1.93 -3.62
C MET A 32 21.11 -0.93 -3.01
N VAL A 33 21.31 0.37 -3.22
CA VAL A 33 20.38 1.44 -2.82
C VAL A 33 19.15 1.51 -3.72
N SER A 34 19.22 1.04 -4.96
CA SER A 34 18.08 1.14 -5.90
C SER A 34 16.81 0.42 -5.40
N PRO A 35 16.87 -0.82 -4.89
CA PRO A 35 15.72 -1.46 -4.23
C PRO A 35 15.31 -0.76 -2.91
N ALA A 36 16.23 -0.11 -2.20
CA ALA A 36 15.92 0.58 -0.94
C ALA A 36 14.97 1.77 -1.13
N VAL A 37 15.10 2.51 -2.23
CA VAL A 37 14.17 3.59 -2.58
C VAL A 37 12.75 3.06 -2.80
N MET A 38 12.61 1.89 -3.43
CA MET A 38 11.31 1.23 -3.62
C MET A 38 10.70 0.79 -2.29
N ILE A 39 11.50 0.29 -1.35
CA ILE A 39 11.05 -0.06 0.00
C ILE A 39 10.51 1.17 0.72
N SER A 40 11.15 2.33 0.61
CA SER A 40 10.67 3.58 1.22
C SER A 40 9.30 4.00 0.68
N ALA A 41 9.09 3.93 -0.64
CA ALA A 41 7.79 4.20 -1.25
C ALA A 41 6.70 3.22 -0.77
N CYS A 42 7.04 1.92 -0.71
CA CYS A 42 6.16 0.89 -0.17
C CYS A 42 5.82 1.14 1.31
N GLY A 43 6.80 1.60 2.11
CA GLY A 43 6.62 1.91 3.53
C GLY A 43 5.60 3.03 3.75
N LEU A 44 5.63 4.09 2.93
CA LEU A 44 4.65 5.18 3.00
C LEU A 44 3.23 4.70 2.65
N MET A 45 3.10 3.88 1.59
CA MET A 45 1.80 3.31 1.23
C MET A 45 1.29 2.33 2.29
N LEU A 46 2.16 1.49 2.83
CA LEU A 46 1.85 0.55 3.90
C LEU A 46 1.37 1.27 5.16
N LEU A 47 2.01 2.38 5.55
CA LEU A 47 1.58 3.20 6.68
C LEU A 47 0.16 3.75 6.45
N THR A 48 -0.09 4.27 5.24
CA THR A 48 -1.41 4.79 4.85
C THR A 48 -2.49 3.72 4.93
N LEU A 49 -2.23 2.53 4.37
CA LEU A 49 -3.16 1.40 4.39
C LEU A 49 -3.36 0.82 5.80
N SER A 50 -2.30 0.74 6.61
CA SER A 50 -2.38 0.22 7.98
C SER A 50 -3.26 1.10 8.86
N ASN A 51 -3.14 2.43 8.71
CA ASN A 51 -4.02 3.39 9.38
C ASN A 51 -5.48 3.29 8.90
N LYS A 52 -5.69 3.03 7.60
CA LYS A 52 -7.04 2.79 7.06
C LYS A 52 -7.62 1.48 7.61
N TYR A 53 -6.81 0.43 7.72
CA TYR A 53 -7.20 -0.87 8.25
C TYR A 53 -7.59 -0.79 9.72
N ALA A 54 -6.77 -0.14 10.55
CA ALA A 54 -7.07 0.07 11.97
C ALA A 54 -8.42 0.75 12.17
N ARG A 55 -8.68 1.85 11.42
CA ARG A 55 -9.98 2.55 11.47
C ARG A 55 -11.16 1.67 11.08
N VAL A 56 -11.02 0.79 10.08
CA VAL A 56 -12.09 -0.15 9.70
C VAL A 56 -12.34 -1.17 10.80
N VAL A 57 -11.27 -1.73 11.39
CA VAL A 57 -11.37 -2.68 12.51
C VAL A 57 -12.01 -2.04 13.74
N ASP A 58 -11.62 -0.81 14.08
CA ASP A 58 -12.20 -0.08 15.21
C ASP A 58 -13.69 0.19 15.00
N ARG A 59 -14.12 0.55 13.79
CA ARG A 59 -15.55 0.65 13.45
C ARG A 59 -16.29 -0.68 13.62
N ILE A 60 -15.72 -1.79 13.16
CA ILE A 60 -16.32 -3.12 13.35
C ILE A 60 -16.47 -3.44 14.85
N ARG A 61 -15.46 -3.09 15.67
CA ARG A 61 -15.50 -3.31 17.12
C ARG A 61 -16.57 -2.45 17.80
N ALA A 62 -16.71 -1.18 17.39
CA ALA A 62 -17.76 -0.29 17.90
C ALA A 62 -19.15 -0.83 17.58
N PHE A 63 -19.39 -1.25 16.33
CA PHE A 63 -20.66 -1.87 15.92
C PHE A 63 -20.94 -3.17 16.69
N ALA A 64 -19.92 -4.02 16.88
CA ALA A 64 -20.08 -5.24 17.68
C ALA A 64 -20.38 -4.96 19.16
N ALA A 65 -19.89 -3.85 19.71
CA ALA A 65 -20.23 -3.42 21.06
C ALA A 65 -21.67 -2.89 21.15
N GLU A 66 -22.12 -2.09 20.17
CA GLU A 66 -23.51 -1.61 20.09
C GLU A 66 -24.51 -2.77 19.92
N ALA A 67 -24.18 -3.75 19.08
CA ALA A 67 -24.99 -4.97 18.89
C ALA A 67 -25.17 -5.76 20.20
N ARG A 68 -24.09 -5.90 20.99
CA ARG A 68 -24.14 -6.56 22.31
C ARG A 68 -25.00 -5.77 23.30
N GLN A 69 -24.86 -4.45 23.34
CA GLN A 69 -25.67 -3.59 24.22
C GLN A 69 -27.17 -3.68 23.90
N LEU A 70 -27.56 -3.77 22.63
CA LEU A 70 -28.96 -3.99 22.26
C LEU A 70 -29.47 -5.39 22.62
N HIS A 71 -28.62 -6.41 22.57
CA HIS A 71 -28.98 -7.79 22.96
C HIS A 71 -29.14 -7.98 24.48
N GLU A 72 -28.40 -7.23 25.29
CA GLU A 72 -28.45 -7.33 26.76
C GLU A 72 -29.59 -6.52 27.39
N ARG A 73 -30.37 -5.75 26.59
CA ARG A 73 -31.53 -5.00 27.09
C ARG A 73 -32.73 -5.92 27.34
N PRO A 74 -33.35 -5.89 28.53
CA PRO A 74 -34.54 -6.68 28.82
C PRO A 74 -35.74 -6.21 27.97
N ALA A 75 -36.52 -7.16 27.46
CA ALA A 75 -37.67 -6.93 26.59
C ALA A 75 -38.82 -6.14 27.27
N PRO A 76 -39.65 -5.39 26.52
CA PRO A 76 -39.66 -5.30 25.05
C PRO A 76 -38.77 -4.18 24.52
N LEU A 77 -38.00 -4.48 23.47
CA LEU A 77 -37.23 -3.50 22.70
C LEU A 77 -38.20 -2.47 22.10
N ALA A 78 -37.91 -1.19 22.27
CA ALA A 78 -38.70 -0.13 21.64
C ALA A 78 -38.68 -0.29 20.11
N PRO A 79 -39.74 0.10 19.37
CA PRO A 79 -39.81 -0.03 17.91
C PRO A 79 -38.60 0.58 17.17
N GLY A 80 -38.02 1.65 17.73
CA GLY A 80 -36.79 2.27 17.20
C GLY A 80 -35.53 1.42 17.38
N ASP A 81 -35.42 0.62 18.44
CA ASP A 81 -34.26 -0.24 18.69
C ASP A 81 -34.26 -1.47 17.75
N ALA A 82 -35.44 -2.01 17.44
CA ALA A 82 -35.58 -3.11 16.47
C ALA A 82 -35.20 -2.69 15.04
N ALA A 83 -35.55 -1.46 14.64
CA ALA A 83 -35.14 -0.90 13.35
C ALA A 83 -33.61 -0.67 13.30
N ARG A 84 -33.00 -0.16 14.38
CA ARG A 84 -31.54 0.03 14.48
C ARG A 84 -30.77 -1.29 14.41
N MET A 85 -31.26 -2.33 15.08
CA MET A 85 -30.63 -3.66 15.05
C MET A 85 -30.61 -4.25 13.64
N ARG A 86 -31.70 -4.07 12.88
CA ARG A 86 -31.82 -4.54 11.48
C ARG A 86 -30.88 -3.80 10.52
N VAL A 87 -30.61 -2.52 10.77
CA VAL A 87 -29.62 -1.72 10.01
C VAL A 87 -28.19 -2.17 10.34
N LEU A 88 -27.93 -2.49 11.61
CA LEU A 88 -26.63 -3.03 12.06
C LEU A 88 -26.31 -4.37 11.37
N ASP A 89 -27.26 -5.29 11.32
CA ASP A 89 -27.09 -6.61 10.70
C ASP A 89 -26.79 -6.53 9.18
N LEU A 90 -27.31 -5.51 8.50
CA LEU A 90 -27.05 -5.30 7.07
C LEU A 90 -25.70 -4.62 6.80
N GLN A 91 -25.19 -3.78 7.69
CA GLN A 91 -23.95 -3.01 7.47
C GLN A 91 -22.68 -3.74 7.92
N ILE A 92 -22.74 -4.55 8.98
CA ILE A 92 -21.60 -5.31 9.50
C ILE A 92 -20.93 -6.25 8.46
N PRO A 93 -21.65 -7.02 7.61
CA PRO A 93 -21.00 -7.90 6.64
C PRO A 93 -20.19 -7.15 5.58
N ASP A 94 -20.62 -5.96 5.19
CA ASP A 94 -19.91 -5.10 4.23
C ASP A 94 -18.61 -4.53 4.81
N LEU A 95 -18.62 -4.14 6.09
CA LEU A 95 -17.42 -3.73 6.82
C LEU A 95 -16.39 -4.87 6.94
N PHE A 96 -16.85 -6.10 7.21
CA PHE A 96 -15.98 -7.28 7.25
C PHE A 96 -15.34 -7.60 5.89
N ARG A 97 -16.10 -7.47 4.79
CA ARG A 97 -15.58 -7.68 3.44
C ARG A 97 -14.50 -6.66 3.09
N ARG A 98 -14.70 -5.39 3.45
CA ARG A 98 -13.71 -4.31 3.29
C ARG A 98 -12.45 -4.56 4.12
N GLY A 99 -12.60 -5.01 5.38
CA GLY A 99 -11.49 -5.37 6.24
C GLY A 99 -10.60 -6.48 5.65
N LYS A 100 -11.21 -7.51 5.01
CA LYS A 100 -10.46 -8.59 4.34
C LYS A 100 -9.67 -8.10 3.13
N LEU A 101 -10.25 -7.23 2.30
CA LEU A 101 -9.56 -6.63 1.14
C LEU A 101 -8.35 -5.80 1.58
N LEU A 102 -8.49 -4.97 2.62
CA LEU A 102 -7.37 -4.20 3.16
C LEU A 102 -6.27 -5.08 3.75
N ARG A 103 -6.64 -6.11 4.52
CA ARG A 103 -5.67 -7.07 5.07
C ARG A 103 -4.86 -7.71 3.93
N ASN A 104 -5.52 -8.12 2.86
CA ASN A 104 -4.84 -8.75 1.72
C ASN A 104 -3.88 -7.77 1.04
N ALA A 105 -4.30 -6.52 0.81
CA ALA A 105 -3.43 -5.49 0.23
C ALA A 105 -2.17 -5.23 1.09
N VAL A 106 -2.35 -5.13 2.40
CA VAL A 106 -1.26 -4.97 3.38
C VAL A 106 -0.28 -6.16 3.33
N LEU A 107 -0.79 -7.39 3.25
CA LEU A 107 0.05 -8.59 3.13
C LEU A 107 0.88 -8.59 1.84
N PHE A 108 0.31 -8.19 0.70
CA PHE A 108 1.06 -8.08 -0.57
C PHE A 108 2.15 -6.98 -0.51
N TYR A 109 1.93 -5.89 0.22
CA TYR A 109 2.98 -4.89 0.46
C TYR A 109 4.11 -5.45 1.33
N TYR A 110 3.80 -6.18 2.40
CA TYR A 110 4.84 -6.85 3.20
C TYR A 110 5.63 -7.87 2.37
N ALA A 111 4.97 -8.65 1.52
CA ALA A 111 5.62 -9.57 0.59
C ALA A 111 6.54 -8.84 -0.39
N ALA A 112 6.08 -7.72 -0.97
CA ALA A 112 6.89 -6.89 -1.86
C ALA A 112 8.14 -6.33 -1.17
N VAL A 113 8.00 -5.81 0.06
CA VAL A 113 9.14 -5.33 0.85
C VAL A 113 10.14 -6.46 1.10
N GLY A 114 9.67 -7.65 1.49
CA GLY A 114 10.53 -8.82 1.65
C GLY A 114 11.28 -9.19 0.37
N LEU A 115 10.59 -9.19 -0.78
CA LEU A 115 11.22 -9.45 -2.08
C LEU A 115 12.28 -8.41 -2.44
N PHE A 116 12.05 -7.12 -2.17
CA PHE A 116 13.06 -6.08 -2.43
C PHE A 116 14.28 -6.18 -1.51
N VAL A 117 14.09 -6.59 -0.25
CA VAL A 117 15.21 -6.87 0.66
C VAL A 117 16.05 -8.03 0.11
N VAL A 118 15.42 -9.15 -0.25
CA VAL A 118 16.11 -10.32 -0.84
C VAL A 118 16.76 -9.95 -2.18
N CYS A 119 16.13 -9.12 -2.99
CA CYS A 119 16.70 -8.59 -4.22
C CYS A 119 17.99 -7.78 -3.95
N SER A 120 17.99 -6.91 -2.94
CA SER A 120 19.18 -6.11 -2.58
C SER A 120 20.35 -7.00 -2.15
N PHE A 121 20.10 -8.04 -1.34
CA PHE A 121 21.11 -9.04 -1.01
C PHE A 121 21.57 -9.83 -2.24
N SER A 122 20.64 -10.21 -3.13
CA SER A 122 20.95 -10.97 -4.33
C SER A 122 21.89 -10.21 -5.28
N VAL A 123 21.77 -8.88 -5.36
CA VAL A 123 22.70 -8.02 -6.12
C VAL A 123 24.13 -8.14 -5.58
N ALA A 124 24.32 -8.19 -4.26
CA ALA A 124 25.65 -8.39 -3.67
C ALA A 124 26.22 -9.77 -3.99
N LEU A 125 25.35 -10.79 -3.91
CA LEU A 125 25.73 -12.17 -4.13
C LEU A 125 26.11 -12.49 -5.59
N VAL A 126 25.72 -11.65 -6.57
CA VAL A 126 26.18 -11.80 -7.97
C VAL A 126 27.71 -11.86 -8.07
N ARG A 127 28.43 -11.16 -7.19
CA ARG A 127 29.91 -11.23 -7.14
C ARG A 127 30.47 -12.57 -6.66
N LEU A 128 29.67 -13.34 -5.92
CA LEU A 128 30.03 -14.67 -5.44
C LEU A 128 29.66 -15.77 -6.44
N GLY A 129 29.22 -15.41 -7.65
CA GLY A 129 28.90 -16.35 -8.74
C GLY A 129 27.39 -16.61 -8.93
N LEU A 130 26.51 -15.87 -8.24
CA LEU A 130 25.07 -15.94 -8.52
C LEU A 130 24.77 -15.31 -9.89
N PRO A 131 23.92 -15.93 -10.73
CA PRO A 131 23.66 -15.41 -12.05
C PRO A 131 22.78 -14.15 -12.00
N VAL A 132 23.09 -13.21 -12.89
CA VAL A 132 22.50 -11.85 -12.93
C VAL A 132 20.98 -11.84 -13.10
N TRP A 133 20.40 -12.89 -13.69
CA TRP A 133 18.95 -12.97 -13.89
C TRP A 133 18.16 -13.16 -12.58
N VAL A 134 18.80 -13.66 -11.50
CA VAL A 134 18.14 -13.88 -10.20
C VAL A 134 17.64 -12.58 -9.56
N PRO A 135 18.48 -11.55 -9.32
CA PRO A 135 18.00 -10.27 -8.79
C PRO A 135 17.00 -9.58 -9.74
N VAL A 136 17.10 -9.78 -11.05
CA VAL A 136 16.14 -9.24 -12.02
C VAL A 136 14.75 -9.85 -11.83
N ILE A 137 14.66 -11.18 -11.73
CA ILE A 137 13.37 -11.87 -11.50
C ILE A 137 12.78 -11.46 -10.14
N LEU A 138 13.61 -11.40 -9.09
CA LEU A 138 13.17 -10.94 -7.77
C LEU A 138 12.63 -9.51 -7.79
N PHE A 139 13.30 -8.62 -8.53
CA PHE A 139 12.85 -7.25 -8.72
C PHE A 139 11.51 -7.19 -9.45
N CYS A 140 11.36 -7.91 -10.56
CA CYS A 140 10.10 -8.00 -11.29
C CYS A 140 8.96 -8.58 -10.45
N ALA A 141 9.24 -9.64 -9.67
CA ALA A 141 8.27 -10.23 -8.75
C ALA A 141 7.85 -9.24 -7.65
N GLY A 142 8.80 -8.49 -7.08
CA GLY A 142 8.53 -7.42 -6.12
C GLY A 142 7.61 -6.36 -6.71
N MET A 143 7.92 -5.87 -7.92
CA MET A 143 7.10 -4.89 -8.64
C MET A 143 5.69 -5.41 -8.94
N ALA A 144 5.56 -6.67 -9.36
CA ALA A 144 4.25 -7.30 -9.59
C ALA A 144 3.42 -7.39 -8.30
N SER A 145 4.05 -7.70 -7.16
CA SER A 145 3.39 -7.73 -5.85
C SER A 145 2.92 -6.33 -5.43
N VAL A 146 3.72 -5.28 -5.66
CA VAL A 146 3.30 -3.88 -5.43
C VAL A 146 2.11 -3.51 -6.32
N LEU A 147 2.12 -3.91 -7.59
CA LEU A 147 1.02 -3.66 -8.51
C LEU A 147 -0.27 -4.36 -8.05
N ALA A 148 -0.19 -5.62 -7.61
CA ALA A 148 -1.33 -6.33 -7.05
C ALA A 148 -1.85 -5.65 -5.77
N ALA A 149 -0.95 -5.24 -4.88
CA ALA A 149 -1.30 -4.54 -3.64
C ALA A 149 -2.00 -3.20 -3.90
N THR A 150 -1.47 -2.40 -4.82
CA THR A 150 -2.07 -1.11 -5.22
C THR A 150 -3.44 -1.29 -5.85
N ILE A 151 -3.65 -2.30 -6.71
CA ILE A 151 -4.97 -2.58 -7.30
C ILE A 151 -6.00 -2.92 -6.22
N LEU A 152 -5.64 -3.76 -5.24
CA LEU A 152 -6.53 -4.09 -4.12
C LEU A 152 -6.87 -2.85 -3.27
N ALA A 153 -5.88 -1.99 -3.02
CA ALA A 153 -6.06 -0.73 -2.31
C ALA A 153 -6.96 0.26 -3.07
N TRP A 154 -6.79 0.32 -4.40
CA TRP A 154 -7.61 1.14 -5.29
C TRP A 154 -9.06 0.68 -5.30
N GLN A 155 -9.30 -0.62 -5.43
CA GLN A 155 -10.65 -1.21 -5.39
C GLN A 155 -11.37 -0.84 -4.09
N GLU A 156 -10.71 -0.99 -2.94
CA GLU A 156 -11.35 -0.62 -1.68
C GLU A 156 -11.65 0.88 -1.60
N THR A 157 -10.79 1.74 -2.15
CA THR A 157 -11.05 3.18 -2.22
C THR A 157 -12.29 3.49 -3.07
N LEU A 158 -12.47 2.80 -4.20
CA LEU A 158 -13.68 2.92 -5.02
C LEU A 158 -14.94 2.45 -4.30
N PHE A 159 -14.86 1.36 -3.52
CA PHE A 159 -15.99 0.89 -2.70
C PHE A 159 -16.37 1.92 -1.63
N SER A 160 -15.38 2.59 -1.02
CA SER A 160 -15.63 3.68 -0.07
C SER A 160 -16.41 4.84 -0.70
N PHE A 161 -16.07 5.26 -1.92
CA PHE A 161 -16.78 6.35 -2.61
C PHE A 161 -18.21 5.96 -3.02
N ARG A 162 -18.44 4.71 -3.42
CA ARG A 162 -19.78 4.24 -3.78
C ARG A 162 -20.75 4.26 -2.59
N LEU A 163 -20.27 3.95 -1.38
CA LEU A 163 -21.11 3.97 -0.18
C LEU A 163 -21.57 5.39 0.16
N ILE A 164 -20.69 6.40 0.06
CA ILE A 164 -21.04 7.80 0.35
C ILE A 164 -22.13 8.30 -0.61
N LYS A 165 -22.09 7.90 -1.89
CA LYS A 165 -23.13 8.25 -2.86
C LYS A 165 -24.50 7.62 -2.56
N LEU A 166 -24.54 6.53 -1.80
CA LEU A 166 -25.78 5.86 -1.38
C LEU A 166 -26.31 6.41 -0.05
N GLU A 167 -25.48 7.12 0.73
CA GLU A 167 -25.90 7.84 1.95
C GLU A 167 -26.44 9.25 1.65
N VAL A 168 -26.27 9.76 0.42
CA VAL A 168 -26.93 11.00 -0.05
C VAL A 168 -28.13 10.71 -0.97
N PRO A 169 -29.24 10.15 -0.47
CA PRO A 169 -30.55 10.41 -1.04
C PRO A 169 -31.30 11.40 -0.15
N GLY A 170 -31.46 12.65 -0.61
CA GLY A 170 -32.59 13.50 -0.22
C GLY A 170 -32.37 14.71 0.71
N ASN A 171 -31.33 15.54 0.54
CA ASN A 171 -31.34 16.90 1.13
C ASN A 171 -30.88 18.01 0.16
N ALA A 172 -31.08 17.81 -1.14
CA ALA A 172 -30.85 18.88 -2.12
C ALA A 172 -32.12 19.71 -2.44
N ASP A 173 -33.28 19.36 -1.85
CA ASP A 173 -34.58 19.98 -2.17
C ASP A 173 -35.18 20.79 -0.99
N GLN A 174 -34.40 21.13 0.03
CA GLN A 174 -34.83 21.99 1.14
C GLN A 174 -33.79 23.05 1.47
N VAL A 175 -33.61 24.04 0.58
CA VAL A 175 -33.16 25.41 0.92
C VAL A 175 -33.92 26.38 0.03
#